data_AF-A0A0K1PPG1-F1
#
_entry.id   AF-A0A0K1PPG1-F1
#
_cell.length_a   1.000
_cell.length_b   1.000
_cell.length_c   1.000
_cell.angle_alpha   90.00
_cell.angle_beta   90.00
_cell.angle_gamma   90.00
#
_symmetry.space_group_name_H-M   'P 1'
#
loop_
_entity.id
_entity.type
_entity.pdbx_description
1 polymer ?
#
loop_
_entity_poly.entity_id
_entity_poly.type
_entity_poly.pdbx_seq_one_letter_code
_entity_poly.pdbx_strand_id
1 'polypeptide(L)'
;MSDDAGSKTDSSGLAKAPAKEPAAPSKDVVLLGPPTSDGNGVHVLRARNERLEAGELRALREGQPITGEVVSLEPRQDEPRICDVRDSWSAPKGTVVEAHKGPAQVATSAYRAGWDEIFGQGQKSAETKSMSTREDLPKRSRDLN
;
A
#
# COMPACT_ATOMS: atom_id res chain seq x y z
N MET A 1 9.18 -29.22 -70.13
CA MET A 1 8.26 -30.34 -69.86
C MET A 1 8.88 -31.08 -68.68
N SER A 2 8.36 -31.18 -67.47
CA SER A 2 7.13 -30.75 -66.77
C SER A 2 7.43 -31.04 -65.26
N ASP A 3 7.03 -30.18 -64.33
CA ASP A 3 6.01 -30.43 -63.27
C ASP A 3 6.33 -31.67 -62.40
N ASP A 4 6.28 -31.75 -61.07
CA ASP A 4 5.65 -30.97 -59.99
C ASP A 4 6.04 -31.63 -58.63
N ALA A 5 5.90 -30.85 -57.56
CA ALA A 5 5.69 -31.13 -56.13
C ALA A 5 6.27 -32.36 -55.39
N GLY A 6 6.77 -32.09 -54.18
CA GLY A 6 6.89 -33.13 -53.14
C GLY A 6 7.50 -32.70 -51.81
N SER A 7 7.11 -31.53 -51.28
CA SER A 7 7.43 -31.08 -49.92
C SER A 7 6.98 -32.09 -48.85
N LYS A 8 7.88 -32.47 -47.94
CA LYS A 8 7.55 -32.74 -46.52
C LYS A 8 8.65 -32.22 -45.62
N THR A 9 8.41 -31.01 -45.14
CA THR A 9 8.99 -30.44 -43.92
C THR A 9 8.41 -31.16 -42.70
N ASP A 10 9.25 -31.81 -41.90
CA ASP A 10 8.94 -32.07 -40.50
C ASP A 10 9.81 -31.16 -39.64
N SER A 11 9.18 -30.07 -39.26
CA SER A 11 9.63 -29.07 -38.31
C SER A 11 9.60 -29.63 -36.89
N SER A 12 10.75 -29.86 -36.28
CA SER A 12 10.88 -29.81 -34.82
C SER A 12 12.25 -29.25 -34.40
N GLY A 13 12.63 -28.11 -34.99
CA GLY A 13 13.58 -27.22 -34.36
C GLY A 13 12.85 -26.46 -33.26
N LEU A 14 12.90 -26.94 -32.02
CA LEU A 14 12.61 -26.09 -30.87
C LEU A 14 13.68 -25.00 -30.84
N ALA A 15 13.39 -23.90 -31.55
CA ALA A 15 14.10 -22.66 -31.39
C ALA A 15 13.84 -22.18 -29.95
N LYS A 16 14.83 -22.43 -29.10
CA LYS A 16 14.95 -21.81 -27.78
C LYS A 16 14.82 -20.30 -27.98
N ALA A 17 13.71 -19.73 -27.52
CA ALA A 17 13.50 -18.29 -27.48
C ALA A 17 14.76 -17.62 -26.91
N PRO A 18 15.23 -16.50 -27.48
CA PRO A 18 16.39 -15.82 -26.93
C PRO A 18 16.03 -15.43 -25.50
N ALA A 19 16.80 -15.96 -24.54
CA ALA A 19 16.70 -15.55 -23.16
C ALA A 19 16.92 -14.05 -23.14
N LYS A 20 15.86 -13.30 -22.81
CA LYS A 20 15.88 -11.86 -22.62
C LYS A 20 17.04 -11.55 -21.68
N GLU A 21 18.10 -10.95 -22.22
CA GLU A 21 19.20 -10.42 -21.41
C GLU A 21 18.61 -9.61 -20.26
N PRO A 22 19.14 -9.75 -19.02
CA PRO A 22 18.64 -8.98 -17.90
C PRO A 22 18.71 -7.50 -18.29
N ALA A 23 17.54 -6.88 -18.44
CA ALA A 23 17.43 -5.48 -18.77
C ALA A 23 18.28 -4.71 -17.75
N ALA A 24 19.17 -3.83 -18.26
CA ALA A 24 19.99 -3.00 -17.40
C ALA A 24 19.10 -2.34 -16.33
N PRO A 25 19.57 -2.24 -15.08
CA PRO A 25 18.77 -1.66 -14.01
C PRO A 25 18.26 -0.30 -14.44
N SER A 26 16.95 -0.10 -14.39
CA SER A 26 16.34 1.19 -14.75
C SER A 26 16.92 2.26 -13.83
N LYS A 27 17.59 3.25 -14.42
CA LYS A 27 18.19 4.35 -13.64
C LYS A 27 17.09 5.15 -12.96
N ASP A 28 17.27 5.40 -11.66
CA ASP A 28 16.41 6.27 -10.87
C ASP A 28 17.16 7.56 -10.55
N VAL A 29 16.68 8.66 -11.13
CA VAL A 29 17.39 9.94 -11.13
C VAL A 29 16.40 11.06 -10.89
N VAL A 30 16.79 12.02 -10.06
CA VAL A 30 16.02 13.24 -9.81
C VAL A 30 16.77 14.47 -10.29
N LEU A 31 16.05 15.39 -10.93
CA LEU A 31 16.49 16.73 -11.24
C LEU A 31 15.89 17.70 -10.22
N LEU A 32 16.74 18.46 -9.54
CA LEU A 32 16.34 19.48 -8.58
C LEU A 32 15.96 20.79 -9.29
N GLY A 33 14.75 21.25 -9.05
CA GLY A 33 14.17 22.48 -9.57
C GLY A 33 14.24 23.65 -8.57
N PRO A 34 13.39 24.69 -8.76
CA PRO A 34 13.33 25.82 -7.85
C PRO A 34 12.73 25.44 -6.48
N PRO A 35 12.99 26.25 -5.43
CA PRO A 35 12.33 26.09 -4.14
C PRO A 35 10.80 26.18 -4.25
N THR A 36 10.11 25.48 -3.36
CA THR A 36 8.65 25.58 -3.21
C THR A 36 8.26 26.96 -2.66
N SER A 37 6.99 27.35 -2.83
CA SER A 37 6.49 28.66 -2.40
C SER A 37 6.63 28.93 -0.89
N ASP A 38 6.63 27.87 -0.08
CA ASP A 38 6.82 27.93 1.37
C ASP A 38 8.30 27.85 1.80
N GLY A 39 9.22 27.68 0.85
CA GLY A 39 10.67 27.60 1.09
C GLY A 39 11.15 26.35 1.84
N ASN A 40 10.26 25.41 2.17
CA ASN A 40 10.60 24.23 2.96
C ASN A 40 10.92 22.99 2.10
N GLY A 41 10.91 23.13 0.77
CA GLY A 41 11.19 22.06 -0.16
C GLY A 41 11.66 22.57 -1.52
N VAL A 42 11.83 21.64 -2.44
CA VAL A 42 12.20 21.91 -3.84
C VAL A 42 11.28 21.15 -4.77
N HIS A 43 10.92 21.76 -5.89
CA HIS A 43 10.25 21.06 -6.97
C HIS A 43 11.22 20.10 -7.65
N VAL A 44 10.74 18.92 -8.05
CA VAL A 44 11.58 17.89 -8.66
C VAL A 44 10.93 17.23 -9.86
N LEU A 45 11.78 16.76 -10.78
CA LEU A 45 11.43 15.82 -11.83
C LEU A 45 12.22 14.54 -11.62
N ARG A 46 11.54 13.41 -11.38
CA ARG A 46 12.13 12.10 -11.17
C ARG A 46 11.89 11.22 -12.38
N ALA A 47 12.95 10.61 -12.90
CA ALA A 47 12.90 9.59 -13.92
C ALA A 47 13.10 8.21 -13.27
N ARG A 48 12.08 7.35 -13.34
CA ARG A 48 12.15 5.96 -12.85
C ARG A 48 11.22 5.06 -13.65
N ASN A 49 11.55 3.78 -13.81
CA ASN A 49 10.69 2.80 -14.50
C ASN A 49 10.15 3.30 -15.85
N GLU A 50 11.01 3.98 -16.64
CA GLU A 50 10.65 4.58 -17.94
C GLU A 50 9.55 5.64 -17.88
N ARG A 51 9.31 6.21 -16.70
CA ARG A 51 8.33 7.27 -16.45
C ARG A 51 9.00 8.50 -15.84
N LEU A 52 8.45 9.66 -16.18
CA LEU A 52 8.72 10.92 -15.48
C LEU A 52 7.61 11.23 -14.48
N GLU A 53 8.00 11.54 -13.26
CA GLU A 53 7.12 11.95 -12.17
C GLU A 53 7.53 13.36 -11.69
N ALA A 54 6.57 14.25 -11.59
CA ALA A 54 6.76 15.58 -11.01
C ALA A 54 6.28 15.57 -9.56
N GLY A 55 7.03 16.23 -8.67
CA GLY A 55 6.68 16.29 -7.26
C GLY A 55 7.46 17.34 -6.49
N GLU A 56 7.39 17.24 -5.17
CA GLU A 56 8.15 18.06 -4.24
C GLU A 56 9.00 17.16 -3.35
N LEU A 57 10.22 17.58 -3.08
CA LEU A 57 11.11 16.94 -2.11
C LEU A 57 11.26 17.84 -0.90
N ARG A 58 11.03 17.27 0.28
CA ARG A 58 11.08 17.97 1.58
C ARG A 58 11.99 17.21 2.52
N ALA A 59 12.76 17.95 3.32
CA ALA A 59 13.59 17.35 4.36
C ALA A 59 12.70 16.70 5.43
N LEU A 60 13.06 15.50 5.88
CA LEU A 60 12.38 14.84 6.97
C LEU A 60 12.50 15.66 8.26
N ARG A 61 11.39 15.76 9.01
CA ARG A 61 11.34 16.44 10.30
C ARG A 61 10.76 15.51 11.34
N GLU A 62 11.42 15.44 12.50
CA GLU A 62 10.95 14.65 13.63
C GLU A 62 9.56 15.13 14.07
N GLY A 63 8.69 14.17 14.41
CA GLY A 63 7.31 14.44 14.83
C GLY A 63 6.35 14.80 13.69
N GLN A 64 6.83 14.98 12.45
CA GLN A 64 5.95 15.18 11.30
C GLN A 64 5.62 13.86 10.59
N PRO A 65 4.35 13.67 10.15
CA PRO A 65 3.98 12.52 9.34
C PRO A 65 4.78 12.47 8.04
N ILE A 66 5.21 11.27 7.65
CA ILE A 66 5.81 11.03 6.33
C ILE A 66 4.68 10.94 5.31
N THR A 67 4.69 11.85 4.34
CA THR A 67 3.76 11.83 3.20
C THR A 67 4.51 11.34 1.97
N GLY A 68 4.02 10.24 1.36
CA GLY A 68 4.61 9.70 0.14
C GLY A 68 5.81 8.77 0.39
N GLU A 69 6.99 9.18 -0.08
CA GLU A 69 8.18 8.31 -0.19
C GLU A 69 9.39 8.96 0.49
N VAL A 70 10.20 8.14 1.15
CA VAL A 70 11.49 8.54 1.73
C VAL A 70 12.61 8.04 0.84
N VAL A 71 13.41 8.99 0.38
CA VAL A 71 14.54 8.74 -0.51
C VAL A 71 15.82 9.36 0.05
N SER A 72 16.94 8.74 -0.29
CA SER A 72 18.27 9.31 -0.14
C SER A 72 18.79 9.75 -1.50
N LEU A 73 19.43 10.92 -1.55
CA LEU A 73 19.94 11.51 -2.78
C LEU A 73 21.47 11.50 -2.78
N GLU A 74 22.07 11.02 -3.86
CA GLU A 74 23.51 11.09 -4.11
C GLU A 74 23.77 12.01 -5.31
N PRO A 75 24.26 13.25 -5.10
CA PRO A 75 24.56 14.17 -6.19
C PRO A 75 25.66 13.62 -7.10
N ARG A 76 25.50 13.79 -8.42
CA ARG A 76 26.53 13.41 -9.38
C ARG A 76 27.65 14.45 -9.41
N GLN A 77 28.89 13.97 -9.61
CA GLN A 77 30.08 14.83 -9.63
C GLN A 77 30.02 15.89 -10.74
N ASP A 78 29.55 15.51 -11.92
CA ASP A 78 29.51 16.40 -13.08
C ASP A 78 28.37 17.42 -13.02
N GLU A 79 27.25 17.06 -12.38
CA GLU A 79 26.06 17.91 -12.30
C GLU A 79 25.35 17.70 -10.94
N PRO A 80 25.66 18.53 -9.93
CA PRO A 80 25.10 18.38 -8.58
C PRO A 80 23.58 18.56 -8.51
N ARG A 81 22.96 19.20 -9.51
CA ARG A 81 21.49 19.32 -9.60
C ARG A 81 20.81 18.01 -10.00
N ILE A 82 21.58 17.04 -10.49
CA ILE A 82 21.12 15.70 -10.83
C ILE A 82 21.61 14.76 -9.73
N CYS A 83 20.66 14.10 -9.06
CA CYS A 83 20.97 13.15 -8.00
C CYS A 83 20.48 11.75 -8.35
N ASP A 84 21.31 10.75 -8.07
CA ASP A 84 20.87 9.37 -8.07
C ASP A 84 20.03 9.11 -6.82
N VAL A 85 18.92 8.38 -6.99
CA VAL A 85 17.93 8.16 -5.93
C VAL A 85 18.09 6.76 -5.35
N ARG A 86 18.09 6.66 -4.01
CA ARG A 86 17.95 5.39 -3.30
C ARG A 86 16.72 5.40 -2.41
N ASP A 87 15.79 4.49 -2.68
CA ASP A 87 14.57 4.34 -1.90
C ASP A 87 14.92 3.80 -0.51
N SER A 88 14.50 4.52 0.52
CA SER A 88 14.67 4.12 1.92
C SER A 88 13.37 3.57 2.49
N TRP A 89 12.24 4.15 2.08
CA TRP A 89 10.91 3.69 2.45
C TRP A 89 9.86 4.21 1.47
N SER A 90 8.83 3.41 1.18
CA SER A 90 7.66 3.87 0.43
C SER A 90 6.39 3.62 1.23
N ALA A 91 5.49 4.60 1.27
CA ALA A 91 4.16 4.37 1.79
C ALA A 91 3.49 3.29 0.93
N PRO A 92 2.79 2.32 1.55
CA PRO A 92 1.84 1.49 0.81
C PRO A 92 0.93 2.43 0.02
N LYS A 93 0.77 2.19 -1.28
CA LYS A 93 -0.18 2.95 -2.10
C LYS A 93 -1.57 2.71 -1.52
N GLY A 94 -1.99 3.58 -0.61
CA GLY A 94 -3.26 3.46 0.07
C GLY A 94 -4.36 3.51 -0.98
N THR A 95 -5.16 2.45 -1.06
CA THR A 95 -6.55 2.56 -1.49
C THR A 95 -7.12 3.79 -0.80
N VAL A 96 -7.56 4.77 -1.59
CA VAL A 96 -8.24 5.97 -1.11
C VAL A 96 -9.27 5.50 -0.09
N VAL A 97 -9.00 5.75 1.19
CA VAL A 97 -9.96 5.43 2.25
C VAL A 97 -11.02 6.50 2.10
N GLU A 98 -12.15 6.12 1.49
CA GLU A 98 -13.29 7.04 1.37
C GLU A 98 -13.60 7.63 2.74
N ALA A 99 -13.85 8.94 2.79
CA ALA A 99 -14.19 9.62 4.02
C ALA A 99 -15.46 9.01 4.61
N HIS A 100 -15.32 8.15 5.62
CA HIS A 100 -16.45 7.54 6.30
C HIS A 100 -17.16 8.61 7.14
N LYS A 101 -18.49 8.67 7.06
CA LYS A 101 -19.28 9.58 7.90
C LYS A 101 -19.21 9.11 9.35
N GLY A 102 -18.47 9.82 10.18
CA GLY A 102 -18.36 9.59 11.62
C GLY A 102 -17.17 10.32 12.22
N PRO A 103 -17.05 10.38 13.57
CA PRO A 103 -15.83 10.83 14.22
C PRO A 103 -14.63 10.00 13.73
N ALA A 104 -13.45 10.61 13.66
CA ALA A 104 -12.24 9.93 13.24
C ALA A 104 -12.04 8.64 14.05
N GLN A 105 -12.13 7.49 13.37
CA GLN A 105 -11.95 6.20 14.02
C GLN A 105 -10.44 5.93 14.13
N VAL A 106 -9.90 6.13 15.33
CA VAL A 106 -8.45 6.00 15.63
C VAL A 106 -7.96 4.54 15.61
N ALA A 107 -8.90 3.59 15.55
CA ALA A 107 -8.63 2.17 15.50
C ALA A 107 -8.90 1.63 14.09
N THR A 108 -7.91 1.00 13.48
CA THR A 108 -8.13 0.21 12.27
C THR A 108 -9.11 -0.93 12.56
N SER A 109 -9.82 -1.42 11.54
CA SER A 109 -10.70 -2.58 11.66
C SER A 109 -9.93 -3.80 12.21
N ALA A 110 -8.67 -3.98 11.79
CA ALA A 110 -7.78 -5.01 12.30
C ALA A 110 -7.47 -4.83 13.80
N TYR A 111 -7.22 -3.60 14.26
CA TYR A 111 -7.00 -3.33 15.68
C TYR A 111 -8.25 -3.63 16.52
N ARG A 112 -9.44 -3.23 16.05
CA ARG A 112 -10.71 -3.56 16.73
C ARG A 112 -10.95 -5.07 16.77
N ALA A 113 -10.75 -5.77 15.67
CA ALA A 113 -10.94 -7.22 15.61
C ALA A 113 -10.05 -7.97 16.60
N GLY A 114 -8.77 -7.61 16.69
CA GLY A 114 -7.86 -8.20 17.69
C GLY A 114 -8.25 -7.84 19.13
N TRP A 115 -8.78 -6.63 19.35
CA TRP A 115 -9.27 -6.23 20.67
C TRP A 115 -10.52 -7.01 21.10
N ASP A 116 -11.46 -7.21 20.18
CA ASP A 116 -12.67 -8.01 20.41
C ASP A 116 -12.34 -9.51 20.60
N GLU A 117 -11.30 -10.01 19.95
CA GLU A 117 -10.81 -11.37 20.14
C GLU A 117 -10.27 -11.60 21.57
N ILE A 118 -9.47 -10.65 22.07
CA ILE A 118 -8.83 -10.73 23.40
C ILE A 118 -9.84 -10.42 24.52
N PHE A 119 -10.69 -9.41 24.33
CA PHE A 119 -11.52 -8.85 25.42
C PHE A 119 -13.03 -9.01 25.20
N GLY A 120 -13.50 -9.37 24.00
CA GLY A 120 -14.93 -9.44 23.67
C GLY A 120 -15.65 -10.71 24.13
N GLN A 121 -14.93 -11.74 24.58
CA GLN A 121 -15.52 -13.02 25.02
C GLN A 121 -16.43 -12.89 26.25
N GLY A 122 -16.27 -11.83 27.05
CA GLY A 122 -17.09 -11.55 28.21
C GLY A 122 -18.50 -11.03 27.90
N GLN A 123 -18.71 -10.36 26.76
CA GLN A 123 -20.01 -9.73 26.47
C GLN A 123 -21.04 -10.72 25.90
N LYS A 124 -20.62 -11.70 25.09
CA LYS A 124 -21.51 -12.75 24.55
C LYS A 124 -22.06 -13.69 25.63
N SER A 125 -21.29 -13.90 26.69
CA SER A 125 -21.65 -14.75 27.83
C SER A 125 -22.67 -14.08 28.76
N ALA A 126 -22.67 -12.74 28.83
CA ALA A 126 -23.62 -11.97 29.64
C ALA A 126 -25.00 -11.87 28.98
N GLU A 127 -25.06 -11.78 27.65
CA GLU A 127 -26.32 -11.69 26.91
C GLU A 127 -27.11 -13.00 26.94
N THR A 128 -26.42 -14.14 26.88
CA THR A 128 -27.06 -15.47 26.98
C THR A 128 -27.56 -15.76 28.40
N LYS A 129 -26.89 -15.25 29.44
CA LYS A 129 -27.30 -15.43 30.84
C LYS A 129 -28.51 -14.56 31.23
N SER A 130 -28.71 -13.43 30.55
CA SER A 130 -29.81 -12.49 30.82
C SER A 130 -31.16 -12.99 30.27
N MET A 131 -31.18 -13.83 29.22
CA MET A 131 -32.42 -14.43 28.71
C MET A 131 -32.90 -15.66 29.50
N SER A 132 -32.01 -16.36 30.21
CA SER A 132 -32.37 -17.60 30.92
C SER A 132 -32.95 -17.40 32.33
N THR A 133 -33.06 -16.18 32.84
CA THR A 133 -33.46 -15.92 34.24
C THR A 133 -34.77 -15.11 34.37
N ARG A 134 -35.68 -15.20 33.39
CA ARG A 134 -36.99 -14.52 33.46
C ARG A 134 -38.21 -15.44 33.54
N GLU A 135 -38.03 -16.76 33.57
CA GLU A 135 -39.14 -17.72 33.71
C GLU A 135 -38.98 -18.57 34.98
N ASP A 136 -39.04 -17.95 36.15
CA ASP A 136 -39.55 -18.64 37.34
C ASP A 136 -39.80 -17.64 38.48
N LEU A 137 -41.02 -17.08 38.52
CA LEU A 137 -41.57 -16.52 39.75
C LEU A 137 -42.84 -17.31 40.09
N PRO A 138 -42.88 -18.05 41.22
CA PRO A 138 -44.11 -18.65 41.68
C PRO A 138 -45.10 -17.55 42.08
N LYS A 139 -46.30 -17.60 41.49
CA LYS A 139 -47.43 -16.73 41.85
C LYS A 139 -47.79 -16.96 43.32
N ARG A 140 -47.37 -16.06 44.21
CA ARG A 140 -47.93 -15.98 45.57
C ARG A 140 -49.37 -15.47 45.45
N SER A 141 -50.32 -16.39 45.56
CA SER A 141 -51.73 -16.10 45.83
C SER A 141 -51.82 -15.30 47.13
N ARG A 142 -52.54 -14.18 47.05
CA ARG A 142 -52.83 -13.30 48.17
C ARG A 142 -54.30 -13.51 48.49
N ASP A 143 -54.59 -14.58 49.22
CA ASP A 143 -55.93 -14.80 49.76
C ASP A 143 -56.02 -14.07 51.10
N LEU A 144 -56.84 -13.02 51.10
CA LEU A 144 -57.31 -12.36 52.31
C LEU A 144 -58.27 -13.30 53.04
N ASN A 145 -58.04 -13.50 54.34
CA ASN A 145 -59.11 -13.54 55.33
C ASN A 145 -58.54 -13.14 56.70
#